data_AF-A0ABD3SRR3-F1
#
_entry.id   AF-A0ABD3SRR3-F1
#
_cell.length_a   1.000
_cell.length_b   1.000
_cell.length_c   1.000
_cell.angle_alpha   90.00
_cell.angle_beta   90.00
_cell.angle_gamma   90.00
#
_symmetry.space_group_name_H-M   'P 1'
#
loop_
_entity.id
_entity.type
_entity.pdbx_description
1 polymer ?
#
loop_
_entity_poly.entity_id
_entity_poly.type
_entity_poly.pdbx_seq_one_letter_code
_entity_poly.pdbx_strand_id
1 'polypeptide(L)'
;METCTDDVIFAIASFLKPNDLVNLALVCKRFGSKNATSKTELSMMEESSRHRITIATKDAWKNNHWRDSDLLWIRRDERESWMAVHHRLHLIQTELVFSHVIGDAITYVDGDIKHIQGRRSIGGTDGLSVAMCQKVMESGRHYAEFIVTKLGGSNGIIAGIIRHEDAKDLSNRKRLGDIIHRQSFYLESYLLKRGDVIGLVLDFDDGGELTVYINGFFPGVEPRRGLSGQYCWVVTMDHGITSPDTENRGFSSSIRILSSSPI
;
A
#
# COMPACT_ATOMS: atom_id res chain seq x y z
N MET A 1 -17.31 38.21 23.23
CA MET A 1 -16.78 37.37 22.13
C MET A 1 -16.57 36.00 22.73
N GLU A 2 -17.45 35.04 22.42
CA GLU A 2 -17.31 33.67 22.89
C GLU A 2 -16.00 33.10 22.34
N THR A 3 -15.07 32.79 23.23
CA THR A 3 -13.79 32.20 22.86
C THR A 3 -14.02 30.77 22.43
N CYS A 4 -13.73 30.44 21.18
CA CYS A 4 -13.74 29.06 20.69
C CYS A 4 -12.82 28.20 21.57
N THR A 5 -13.43 27.28 22.33
CA THR A 5 -12.74 26.38 23.27
C THR A 5 -11.98 25.32 22.49
N ASP A 6 -10.94 24.77 23.12
CA ASP A 6 -10.10 23.76 22.46
C ASP A 6 -10.90 22.51 22.08
N ASP A 7 -11.93 22.13 22.85
CA ASP A 7 -12.83 21.01 22.53
C ASP A 7 -13.61 21.20 21.22
N VAL A 8 -14.10 22.42 20.97
CA VAL A 8 -14.79 22.75 19.71
C VAL A 8 -13.82 22.69 18.55
N ILE A 9 -12.58 23.14 18.75
CA ILE A 9 -11.53 23.06 17.73
C ILE A 9 -11.17 21.60 17.43
N PHE A 10 -11.04 20.75 18.46
CA PHE A 10 -10.82 19.32 18.27
C PHE A 10 -11.98 18.65 17.53
N ALA A 11 -13.22 19.02 17.85
CA ALA A 11 -14.41 18.52 17.15
C ALA A 11 -14.39 18.93 15.66
N ILE A 12 -14.09 20.19 15.34
CA ILE A 12 -13.99 20.66 13.94
C ILE A 12 -12.84 19.95 13.22
N ALA A 13 -11.67 19.85 13.85
CA ALA A 13 -10.50 19.17 13.29
C ALA A 13 -10.76 17.68 12.98
N SER A 14 -11.71 17.05 13.67
CA SER A 14 -12.11 15.66 13.37
C SER A 14 -12.75 15.48 11.98
N PHE A 15 -13.35 16.53 11.42
CA PHE A 15 -13.96 16.52 10.08
C PHE A 15 -12.99 16.91 8.96
N LEU A 16 -11.84 17.48 9.31
CA LEU A 16 -10.86 17.95 8.34
C LEU A 16 -10.04 16.80 7.74
N LYS A 17 -9.64 16.96 6.48
CA LYS A 17 -8.66 16.05 5.86
C LYS A 17 -7.27 16.34 6.41
N PRO A 18 -6.33 15.39 6.33
CA PRO A 18 -4.97 15.59 6.82
C PRO A 18 -4.28 16.83 6.22
N ASN A 19 -4.48 17.10 4.93
CA ASN A 19 -3.93 18.30 4.28
C ASN A 19 -4.53 19.60 4.86
N ASP A 20 -5.83 19.60 5.18
CA ASP A 20 -6.49 20.76 5.79
C ASP A 20 -5.97 21.02 7.21
N LEU A 21 -5.67 19.96 7.97
CA LEU A 21 -5.03 20.07 9.28
C LEU A 21 -3.63 20.68 9.18
N VAL A 22 -2.83 20.26 8.19
CA VAL A 22 -1.49 20.84 7.93
C VAL A 22 -1.62 22.32 7.59
N ASN A 23 -2.51 22.66 6.68
CA ASN A 23 -2.76 24.05 6.30
C ASN A 23 -3.20 24.89 7.50
N LEU A 24 -4.10 24.37 8.33
CA LEU A 24 -4.57 25.04 9.54
C LEU A 24 -3.44 25.28 10.55
N ALA A 25 -2.56 24.29 10.73
CA ALA A 25 -1.37 24.40 11.56
C ALA A 25 -0.40 25.49 11.06
N LEU A 26 -0.24 25.61 9.73
CA LEU A 26 0.65 26.61 9.10
C LEU A 26 0.08 28.04 9.14
N VAL A 27 -1.25 28.19 9.01
CA VAL A 27 -1.89 29.51 8.96
C VAL A 27 -1.95 30.20 10.33
N CYS A 28 -2.04 29.44 11.43
CA CYS A 28 -2.17 30.01 12.77
C CYS A 28 -1.19 29.38 13.77
N LYS A 29 -0.40 30.24 14.41
CA LYS A 29 0.57 29.87 15.44
C LYS A 29 -0.08 29.09 16.60
N ARG A 30 -1.33 29.38 16.97
CA ARG A 30 -2.07 28.64 18.01
C ARG A 30 -2.28 27.16 17.66
N PHE A 31 -2.44 26.86 16.37
CA PHE A 31 -2.70 25.50 15.89
C PHE A 31 -1.41 24.70 15.64
N GLY A 32 -0.37 25.38 15.13
CA GLY A 32 0.91 24.75 14.79
C GLY A 32 2.00 24.81 15.85
N SER A 33 1.90 25.70 16.86
CA SER A 33 2.90 25.76 17.92
C SER A 33 2.71 24.65 18.93
N LYS A 34 3.84 24.12 19.40
CA LYS A 34 3.89 23.20 20.53
C LYS A 34 3.32 23.87 21.78
N ASN A 35 2.34 23.23 22.40
CA ASN A 35 1.79 23.72 23.66
C ASN A 35 2.70 23.27 24.81
N ALA A 36 3.43 24.21 25.41
CA ALA A 36 4.29 23.97 26.59
C ALA A 36 3.52 23.46 27.82
N THR A 37 2.19 23.57 27.81
CA THR A 37 1.29 23.11 28.86
C THR A 37 0.78 21.68 28.65
N SER A 38 0.98 21.08 27.46
CA SER A 38 0.59 19.68 27.22
C SER A 38 1.70 18.74 27.68
N LYS A 39 1.33 17.60 28.28
CA LYS A 39 2.27 16.57 28.77
C LYS A 39 3.18 15.99 27.66
N THR A 40 2.90 16.28 26.40
CA THR A 40 3.49 15.69 25.20
C THR A 40 4.18 16.71 24.29
N GLU A 41 4.20 18.01 24.64
CA GLU A 41 4.72 19.12 23.81
C GLU A 41 4.16 19.15 22.36
N LEU A 42 3.01 18.53 22.09
CA LEU A 42 2.43 18.49 20.75
C LEU A 42 1.70 19.79 20.42
N SER A 43 1.64 20.12 19.13
CA SER A 43 0.74 21.15 18.64
C SER A 43 -0.71 20.69 18.71
N MET A 44 -1.66 21.61 18.63
CA MET A 44 -3.09 21.27 18.69
C MET A 44 -3.50 20.33 17.54
N MET A 45 -2.97 20.55 16.33
CA MET A 45 -3.28 19.71 15.18
C MET A 45 -2.58 18.34 15.24
N GLU A 46 -1.39 18.27 15.84
CA GLU A 46 -0.75 16.98 16.11
C GLU A 46 -1.53 16.17 17.15
N GLU A 47 -1.98 16.81 18.23
CA GLU A 47 -2.79 16.14 19.25
C GLU A 47 -4.15 15.66 18.69
N SER A 48 -4.77 16.45 17.82
CA SER A 48 -6.02 16.06 17.15
C SER A 48 -5.81 14.83 16.27
N SER A 49 -4.74 14.82 15.47
CA SER A 49 -4.35 13.70 14.62
C SER A 49 -4.10 12.44 15.45
N ARG A 50 -3.35 12.57 16.55
CA ARG A 50 -3.06 11.49 17.52
C ARG A 50 -4.34 10.91 18.11
N HIS A 51 -5.28 11.76 18.51
CA HIS A 51 -6.55 11.33 19.08
C HIS A 51 -7.37 10.51 18.08
N ARG A 52 -7.49 10.97 16.83
CA ARG A 52 -8.18 10.23 15.76
C ARG A 52 -7.56 8.87 15.50
N ILE A 53 -6.23 8.81 15.40
CA ILE A 53 -5.51 7.54 15.22
C ILE A 53 -5.79 6.60 16.40
N THR A 54 -5.75 7.12 17.63
CA THR A 54 -6.00 6.32 18.85
C THR A 54 -7.41 5.74 18.87
N ILE A 55 -8.41 6.48 18.41
CA ILE A 55 -9.79 5.96 18.29
C ILE A 55 -9.84 4.89 17.20
N ALA A 56 -9.33 5.20 16.01
CA ALA A 56 -9.34 4.28 14.87
C ALA A 56 -8.61 2.97 15.17
N THR A 57 -7.49 3.01 15.89
CA THR A 57 -6.74 1.81 16.30
C THR A 57 -7.47 1.02 17.37
N LYS A 58 -8.15 1.67 18.32
CA LYS A 58 -8.99 0.98 19.31
C LYS A 58 -10.17 0.25 18.66
N ASP A 59 -10.81 0.87 17.67
CA ASP A 59 -11.90 0.24 16.93
C ASP A 59 -11.40 -0.89 16.03
N ALA A 60 -10.26 -0.69 15.35
CA ALA A 60 -9.61 -1.73 14.56
C ALA A 60 -9.14 -2.93 15.41
N TRP A 61 -8.68 -2.68 16.64
CA TRP A 61 -8.28 -3.71 17.60
C TRP A 61 -9.47 -4.57 18.05
N LYS A 62 -10.64 -3.95 18.26
CA LYS A 62 -11.89 -4.67 18.58
C LYS A 62 -12.41 -5.50 17.43
N ASN A 63 -12.30 -4.99 16.20
CA ASN A 63 -12.89 -5.61 15.01
C ASN A 63 -11.92 -6.54 14.26
N ASN A 64 -10.73 -6.82 14.79
CA ASN A 64 -9.77 -7.85 14.37
C ASN A 64 -9.32 -7.86 12.89
N HIS A 65 -9.64 -6.85 12.07
CA HIS A 65 -9.33 -6.87 10.63
C HIS A 65 -7.91 -6.40 10.26
N TRP A 66 -7.20 -5.71 11.16
CA TRP A 66 -5.99 -4.94 10.77
C TRP A 66 -4.80 -5.10 11.73
N ARG A 67 -4.65 -6.29 12.35
CA ARG A 67 -3.59 -6.53 13.35
C ARG A 67 -2.16 -6.39 12.81
N ASP A 68 -1.94 -6.55 11.50
CA ASP A 68 -0.60 -6.74 10.93
C ASP A 68 -0.20 -5.73 9.84
N SER A 69 -0.93 -4.63 9.65
CA SER A 69 -0.53 -3.65 8.65
C SER A 69 0.68 -2.85 9.14
N ASP A 70 1.83 -3.10 8.51
CA ASP A 70 3.12 -2.40 8.74
C ASP A 70 3.07 -0.88 8.67
N LEU A 71 1.93 -0.36 8.21
CA LEU A 71 1.66 1.04 8.07
C LEU A 71 0.98 1.70 9.26
N LEU A 72 0.47 0.97 10.25
CA LEU A 72 -0.26 1.58 11.37
C LEU A 72 0.32 1.26 12.75
N TRP A 73 1.20 0.27 12.87
CA TRP A 73 1.56 -0.24 14.19
C TRP A 73 2.53 0.61 15.00
N ILE A 74 3.28 1.56 14.43
CA ILE A 74 4.07 2.53 15.21
C ILE A 74 4.54 3.66 14.28
N ARG A 75 4.60 4.91 14.79
CA ARG A 75 5.36 5.99 14.14
C ARG A 75 6.68 5.38 13.69
N ARG A 76 6.93 5.26 12.39
CA ARG A 76 8.07 4.52 11.83
C ARG A 76 9.41 5.02 12.40
N ASP A 77 9.41 6.25 12.89
CA ASP A 77 10.49 6.93 13.59
C ASP A 77 9.86 7.85 14.67
N GLU A 78 10.54 8.07 15.79
CA GLU A 78 10.21 9.12 16.77
C GLU A 78 10.18 10.53 16.17
N ARG A 79 10.62 10.68 14.91
CA ARG A 79 10.53 11.92 14.12
C ARG A 79 9.28 12.04 13.25
N GLU A 80 8.53 10.97 13.00
CA GLU A 80 7.31 11.04 12.18
C GLU A 80 6.22 11.84 12.91
N SER A 81 5.59 12.82 12.26
CA SER A 81 4.52 13.61 12.90
C SER A 81 3.21 12.81 12.98
N TRP A 82 2.37 13.12 13.97
CA TRP A 82 1.05 12.49 14.06
C TRP A 82 0.15 12.79 12.86
N MET A 83 0.37 13.95 12.23
CA MET A 83 -0.33 14.36 11.02
C MET A 83 0.08 13.50 9.82
N ALA A 84 1.34 13.08 9.72
CA ALA A 84 1.82 12.17 8.68
C ALA A 84 1.19 10.77 8.85
N VAL A 85 1.14 10.26 10.09
CA VAL A 85 0.46 8.98 10.39
C VAL A 85 -1.03 9.07 10.06
N HIS A 86 -1.68 10.20 10.37
CA HIS A 86 -3.09 10.42 10.07
C HIS A 86 -3.34 10.53 8.56
N HIS A 87 -2.44 11.17 7.82
CA HIS A 87 -2.47 11.16 6.35
C HIS A 87 -2.41 9.75 5.78
N ARG A 88 -1.48 8.92 6.27
CA ARG A 88 -1.37 7.51 5.87
C ARG A 88 -2.63 6.70 6.20
N LEU A 89 -3.21 6.88 7.39
CA LEU A 89 -4.48 6.25 7.77
C LEU A 89 -5.61 6.69 6.83
N HIS A 90 -5.68 7.98 6.50
CA HIS A 90 -6.68 8.49 5.57
C HIS A 90 -6.54 7.83 4.19
N LEU A 91 -5.32 7.76 3.64
CA LEU A 91 -5.06 7.09 2.36
C LEU A 91 -5.51 5.63 2.37
N ILE A 92 -5.19 4.87 3.42
CA ILE A 92 -5.62 3.46 3.57
C ILE A 92 -7.15 3.33 3.53
N GLN A 93 -7.86 4.32 4.08
CA GLN A 93 -9.33 4.31 4.14
C GLN A 93 -10.00 4.77 2.84
N THR A 94 -9.37 5.69 2.10
CA THR A 94 -10.03 6.35 0.95
C THR A 94 -9.57 5.85 -0.41
N GLU A 95 -8.38 5.26 -0.50
CA GLU A 95 -7.72 4.96 -1.78
C GLU A 95 -6.99 3.63 -1.72
N LEU A 96 -6.85 2.93 -2.85
CA LEU A 96 -6.04 1.71 -2.89
C LEU A 96 -4.56 2.02 -2.68
N VAL A 97 -3.92 1.33 -1.73
CA VAL A 97 -2.52 1.51 -1.36
C VAL A 97 -1.88 0.15 -1.08
N PHE A 98 -0.56 0.06 -1.23
CA PHE A 98 0.17 -1.09 -0.72
C PHE A 98 0.27 -0.96 0.79
N SER A 99 -0.43 -1.82 1.52
CA SER A 99 -0.56 -1.74 2.98
C SER A 99 0.34 -2.71 3.73
N HIS A 100 0.75 -3.78 3.08
CA HIS A 100 1.63 -4.79 3.65
C HIS A 100 2.73 -5.08 2.64
N VAL A 101 3.97 -5.02 3.09
CA VAL A 101 5.13 -5.40 2.28
C VAL A 101 5.88 -6.47 3.04
N ILE A 102 5.96 -7.65 2.46
CA ILE A 102 6.48 -8.85 3.10
C ILE A 102 7.74 -9.25 2.36
N GLY A 103 8.79 -9.55 3.12
CA GLY A 103 10.14 -9.69 2.58
C GLY A 103 10.96 -8.39 2.70
N ASP A 104 12.22 -8.48 2.34
CA ASP A 104 13.24 -7.43 2.53
C ASP A 104 13.61 -6.69 1.23
N ALA A 105 13.04 -7.13 0.10
CA ALA A 105 13.48 -6.70 -1.21
C ALA A 105 12.40 -5.91 -1.98
N ILE A 106 11.32 -5.49 -1.31
CA ILE A 106 10.44 -4.41 -1.78
C ILE A 106 10.43 -3.29 -0.73
N THR A 107 10.49 -2.04 -1.19
CA THR A 107 10.42 -0.86 -0.33
C THR A 107 9.53 0.21 -0.96
N TYR A 108 8.96 1.07 -0.13
CA TYR A 108 8.22 2.25 -0.59
C TYR A 108 9.18 3.32 -1.14
N VAL A 109 8.79 3.99 -2.23
CA VAL A 109 9.57 5.07 -2.85
C VAL A 109 9.19 6.39 -2.22
N ASP A 110 10.16 7.14 -1.70
CA ASP A 110 9.94 8.49 -1.11
C ASP A 110 8.84 8.56 -0.04
N GLY A 111 8.54 7.45 0.64
CA GLY A 111 7.46 7.36 1.62
C GLY A 111 6.04 7.30 1.01
N ASP A 112 5.92 7.27 -0.32
CA ASP A 112 4.64 7.07 -1.02
C ASP A 112 4.21 5.61 -0.93
N ILE A 113 3.14 5.36 -0.17
CA ILE A 113 2.59 4.01 0.04
C ILE A 113 1.87 3.44 -1.19
N LYS A 114 1.68 4.24 -2.24
CA LYS A 114 1.20 3.78 -3.55
C LYS A 114 2.33 3.41 -4.49
N HIS A 115 3.59 3.69 -4.13
CA HIS A 115 4.73 3.52 -5.00
C HIS A 115 5.76 2.62 -4.36
N ILE A 116 5.99 1.46 -4.98
CA ILE A 116 6.94 0.46 -4.50
C ILE A 116 8.06 0.26 -5.49
N GLN A 117 9.20 -0.19 -4.96
CA GLN A 117 10.40 -0.43 -5.72
C GLN A 117 11.14 -1.66 -5.18
N GLY A 118 11.63 -2.50 -6.08
CA GLY A 118 12.41 -3.67 -5.73
C GLY A 118 13.84 -3.28 -5.34
N ARG A 119 14.34 -3.76 -4.21
CA ARG A 119 15.73 -3.55 -3.79
C ARG A 119 16.61 -4.72 -4.25
N ARG A 120 17.92 -4.48 -4.39
CA ARG A 120 18.89 -5.58 -4.49
C ARG A 120 18.90 -6.32 -3.16
N SER A 121 18.67 -7.64 -3.18
CA SER A 121 18.95 -8.49 -2.03
C SER A 121 20.46 -8.52 -1.79
N ILE A 122 20.92 -7.90 -0.70
CA ILE A 122 22.31 -7.96 -0.25
C ILE A 122 22.43 -9.26 0.55
N GLY A 123 22.67 -10.39 -0.12
CA GLY A 123 22.84 -11.66 0.59
C GLY A 123 22.50 -12.94 -0.16
N GLY A 124 22.06 -12.88 -1.43
CA GLY A 124 21.84 -14.09 -2.23
C GLY A 124 20.75 -15.03 -1.68
N THR A 125 19.95 -14.58 -0.71
CA THR A 125 18.77 -15.33 -0.29
C THR A 125 17.64 -14.96 -1.24
N ASP A 126 17.20 -15.96 -2.01
CA ASP A 126 16.06 -15.98 -2.93
C ASP A 126 14.74 -15.76 -2.17
N GLY A 127 14.58 -14.57 -1.59
CA GLY A 127 13.39 -14.18 -0.86
C GLY A 127 12.39 -13.52 -1.79
N LEU A 128 11.32 -14.24 -2.14
CA LEU A 128 10.17 -13.62 -2.77
C LEU A 128 9.62 -12.52 -1.87
N SER A 129 9.67 -11.28 -2.35
CA SER A 129 9.09 -10.12 -1.65
C SER A 129 7.77 -9.71 -2.31
N VAL A 130 6.79 -9.33 -1.50
CA VAL A 130 5.40 -9.19 -1.93
C VAL A 130 4.80 -7.93 -1.33
N ALA A 131 4.17 -7.10 -2.15
CA ALA A 131 3.41 -5.95 -1.73
C ALA A 131 1.92 -6.21 -1.95
N MET A 132 1.14 -6.09 -0.88
CA MET A 132 -0.28 -6.36 -0.88
C MET A 132 -1.09 -5.10 -0.67
N CYS A 133 -2.21 -4.99 -1.36
CA CYS A 133 -3.15 -3.91 -1.15
C CYS A 133 -4.09 -4.19 0.02
N GLN A 134 -4.61 -3.15 0.67
CA GLN A 134 -5.47 -3.28 1.84
C GLN A 134 -6.87 -3.79 1.52
N LYS A 135 -7.39 -3.51 0.32
CA LYS A 135 -8.79 -3.79 -0.01
C LYS A 135 -9.01 -5.30 -0.18
N VAL A 136 -9.93 -5.83 0.63
CA VAL A 136 -10.43 -7.21 0.49
C VAL A 136 -11.62 -7.18 -0.48
N MET A 137 -11.57 -8.06 -1.48
CA MET A 137 -12.56 -8.21 -2.54
C MET A 137 -13.26 -9.56 -2.34
N GLU A 138 -14.58 -9.55 -2.24
CA GLU A 138 -15.37 -10.75 -1.89
C GLU A 138 -16.61 -10.97 -2.77
N SER A 139 -17.06 -9.94 -3.49
CA SER A 139 -18.22 -9.98 -4.40
C SER A 139 -18.18 -8.81 -5.38
N GLY A 140 -18.94 -8.90 -6.48
CA GLY A 140 -18.99 -7.87 -7.52
C GLY A 140 -17.73 -7.78 -8.37
N ARG A 141 -17.60 -6.65 -9.10
CA ARG A 141 -16.46 -6.38 -9.99
C ARG A 141 -15.50 -5.38 -9.38
N HIS A 142 -14.22 -5.71 -9.38
CA HIS A 142 -13.14 -4.87 -8.86
C HIS A 142 -12.10 -4.60 -9.94
N TYR A 143 -11.62 -3.37 -9.98
CA TYR A 143 -10.60 -2.93 -10.92
C TYR A 143 -9.46 -2.18 -10.23
N ALA A 144 -8.23 -2.44 -10.67
CA ALA A 144 -7.04 -1.71 -10.24
C ALA A 144 -6.05 -1.51 -11.39
N GLU A 145 -5.41 -0.35 -11.39
CA GLU A 145 -4.38 0.01 -12.37
C GLU A 145 -3.04 0.29 -11.69
N PHE A 146 -1.98 -0.20 -12.33
CA PHE A 146 -0.62 -0.03 -11.86
C PHE A 146 0.27 0.45 -13.00
N ILE A 147 0.97 1.57 -12.82
CA ILE A 147 1.92 2.10 -13.80
C ILE A 147 3.34 1.65 -13.50
N VAL A 148 4.01 1.12 -14.51
CA VAL A 148 5.42 0.75 -14.45
C VAL A 148 6.27 2.03 -14.52
N THR A 149 6.83 2.44 -13.39
CA THR A 149 7.65 3.66 -13.31
C THR A 149 9.11 3.42 -13.70
N LYS A 150 9.59 2.19 -13.49
CA LYS A 150 10.95 1.74 -13.84
C LYS A 150 10.97 0.23 -14.04
N LEU A 151 11.78 -0.25 -14.99
CA LEU A 151 12.07 -1.68 -15.16
C LEU A 151 13.56 -1.94 -14.90
N GLY A 152 13.83 -2.97 -14.10
CA GLY A 152 15.15 -3.57 -13.96
C GLY A 152 15.42 -4.56 -15.09
N GLY A 153 16.69 -4.69 -15.48
CA GLY A 153 17.07 -5.49 -16.66
C GLY A 153 16.72 -6.98 -16.60
N SER A 154 16.66 -7.57 -15.41
CA SER A 154 16.33 -8.99 -15.18
C SER A 154 15.09 -9.21 -14.29
N ASN A 155 14.44 -8.15 -13.82
CA ASN A 155 13.44 -8.24 -12.76
C ASN A 155 12.03 -8.11 -13.35
N GLY A 156 11.27 -9.21 -13.38
CA GLY A 156 9.87 -9.21 -13.74
C GLY A 156 9.00 -8.55 -12.67
N ILE A 157 8.04 -7.73 -13.10
CA ILE A 157 6.94 -7.26 -12.27
C ILE A 157 5.79 -8.24 -12.48
N ILE A 158 5.31 -8.83 -11.39
CA ILE A 158 4.17 -9.75 -11.41
C ILE A 158 3.06 -9.09 -10.61
N ALA A 159 1.89 -8.95 -11.22
CA ALA A 159 0.69 -8.41 -10.58
C ALA A 159 -0.42 -9.46 -10.62
N GLY A 160 -1.24 -9.51 -9.57
CA GLY A 160 -2.30 -10.51 -9.49
C GLY A 160 -3.13 -10.39 -8.21
N ILE A 161 -3.62 -11.53 -7.76
CA ILE A 161 -4.39 -11.65 -6.52
C ILE A 161 -3.78 -12.68 -5.58
N ILE A 162 -4.08 -12.52 -4.30
CA ILE A 162 -3.78 -13.49 -3.25
C ILE A 162 -5.00 -13.66 -2.35
N ARG A 163 -5.29 -14.88 -1.89
CA ARG A 163 -6.34 -15.10 -0.90
C ARG A 163 -6.02 -14.35 0.39
N HIS A 164 -7.02 -13.67 0.95
CA HIS A 164 -6.86 -12.90 2.19
C HIS A 164 -6.46 -13.77 3.40
N GLU A 165 -6.84 -15.04 3.41
CA GLU A 165 -6.43 -16.00 4.45
C GLU A 165 -4.96 -16.41 4.33
N ASP A 166 -4.48 -16.64 3.10
CA ASP A 166 -3.10 -17.01 2.82
C ASP A 166 -2.15 -15.86 3.15
N ALA A 167 -2.64 -14.62 3.03
CA ALA A 167 -1.95 -13.41 3.42
C ALA A 167 -1.53 -13.36 4.90
N LYS A 168 -2.22 -14.12 5.76
CA LYS A 168 -1.98 -14.12 7.21
C LYS A 168 -0.87 -15.09 7.62
N ASP A 169 -0.54 -16.05 6.77
CA ASP A 169 0.49 -17.09 7.03
C ASP A 169 1.76 -16.89 6.18
N LEU A 170 2.05 -15.63 5.84
CA LEU A 170 3.14 -15.25 4.93
C LEU A 170 4.54 -15.32 5.55
N SER A 171 4.66 -15.86 6.78
CA SER A 171 5.95 -16.17 7.39
C SER A 171 6.70 -17.28 6.63
N ASN A 172 5.99 -18.13 5.87
CA ASN A 172 6.58 -19.21 5.08
C ASN A 172 6.83 -18.80 3.61
N ARG A 173 8.07 -18.38 3.32
CA ARG A 173 8.51 -17.90 2.00
C ARG A 173 8.30 -18.91 0.85
N LYS A 174 8.45 -20.21 1.10
CA LYS A 174 8.25 -21.24 0.05
C LYS A 174 6.79 -21.34 -0.35
N ARG A 175 5.89 -21.38 0.64
CA ARG A 175 4.45 -21.40 0.41
C ARG A 175 3.97 -20.14 -0.32
N LEU A 176 4.56 -18.98 -0.02
CA LEU A 176 4.26 -17.72 -0.70
C LEU A 176 4.59 -17.75 -2.19
N GLY A 177 5.73 -18.34 -2.57
CA GLY A 177 6.08 -18.57 -3.97
C GLY A 177 5.05 -19.41 -4.70
N ASP A 178 4.70 -20.57 -4.15
CA ASP A 178 3.71 -21.47 -4.76
C ASP A 178 2.34 -20.81 -4.94
N ILE A 179 1.88 -20.04 -3.94
CA ILE A 179 0.59 -19.35 -3.98
C ILE A 179 0.60 -18.27 -5.07
N ILE A 180 1.66 -17.46 -5.13
CA ILE A 180 1.79 -16.41 -6.15
C ILE A 180 1.89 -17.01 -7.54
N HIS A 181 2.69 -18.06 -7.74
CA HIS A 181 2.75 -18.78 -9.01
C HIS A 181 1.37 -19.30 -9.44
N ARG A 182 0.57 -19.80 -8.49
CA ARG A 182 -0.76 -20.35 -8.76
C ARG A 182 -1.86 -19.31 -8.91
N GLN A 183 -1.74 -18.11 -8.37
CA GLN A 183 -2.84 -17.12 -8.31
C GLN A 183 -2.53 -15.81 -9.04
N SER A 184 -1.28 -15.59 -9.46
CA SER A 184 -0.86 -14.37 -10.17
C SER A 184 -0.74 -14.58 -11.67
N PHE A 185 -0.73 -13.47 -12.41
CA PHE A 185 -0.37 -13.46 -13.82
C PHE A 185 1.10 -13.13 -13.98
N TYR A 186 1.84 -14.06 -14.58
CA TYR A 186 3.18 -13.80 -15.05
C TYR A 186 3.07 -12.97 -16.33
N LEU A 187 3.23 -11.66 -16.18
CA LEU A 187 3.59 -10.83 -17.31
C LEU A 187 5.09 -10.97 -17.49
N GLU A 188 5.50 -11.66 -18.54
CA GLU A 188 6.91 -11.76 -18.87
C GLU A 188 7.50 -10.35 -19.00
N SER A 189 8.62 -10.12 -18.32
CA SER A 189 9.25 -8.80 -18.18
C SER A 189 9.53 -8.12 -19.52
N TYR A 190 9.68 -8.89 -20.60
CA TYR A 190 9.90 -8.38 -21.95
C TYR A 190 8.67 -7.73 -22.60
N LEU A 191 7.45 -7.99 -22.09
CA LEU A 191 6.23 -7.35 -22.61
C LEU A 191 6.01 -5.96 -22.04
N LEU A 192 6.61 -5.66 -20.89
CA LEU A 192 6.43 -4.40 -20.20
C LEU A 192 7.55 -3.41 -20.54
N LYS A 193 7.18 -2.14 -20.61
CA LYS A 193 8.06 -0.98 -20.74
C LYS A 193 7.75 0.03 -19.64
N ARG A 194 8.72 0.91 -19.39
CA ARG A 194 8.47 2.07 -18.54
C ARG A 194 7.33 2.90 -19.14
N GLY A 195 6.34 3.21 -18.31
CA GLY A 195 5.13 3.94 -18.69
C GLY A 195 3.93 3.04 -18.99
N ASP A 196 4.12 1.73 -19.12
CA ASP A 196 2.99 0.82 -19.33
C ASP A 196 2.09 0.76 -18.10
N VAL A 197 0.79 0.66 -18.35
CA VAL A 197 -0.26 0.52 -17.35
C VAL A 197 -0.78 -0.91 -17.36
N ILE A 198 -0.62 -1.59 -16.23
CA ILE A 198 -1.18 -2.91 -15.98
C ILE A 198 -2.55 -2.72 -15.34
N GLY A 199 -3.62 -3.12 -16.01
CA GLY A 199 -4.98 -3.16 -15.48
C GLY A 199 -5.34 -4.58 -15.04
N LEU A 200 -5.88 -4.73 -13.84
CA LEU A 200 -6.42 -5.98 -13.31
C LEU A 200 -7.93 -5.85 -13.09
N VAL A 201 -8.72 -6.78 -13.63
CA VAL A 201 -10.16 -6.90 -13.37
C VAL A 201 -10.42 -8.23 -12.69
N LEU A 202 -11.03 -8.20 -11.51
CA LEU A 202 -11.55 -9.38 -10.80
C LEU A 202 -13.07 -9.28 -10.77
N ASP A 203 -13.75 -10.23 -11.40
CA ASP A 203 -15.21 -10.27 -11.52
C ASP A 203 -15.76 -11.53 -10.85
N PHE A 204 -16.45 -11.37 -9.73
CA PHE A 204 -17.10 -12.49 -9.03
C PHE A 204 -18.48 -12.84 -9.58
N ASP A 205 -19.08 -11.98 -10.41
CA ASP A 205 -20.47 -12.17 -10.88
C ASP A 205 -20.55 -13.28 -11.93
N ASP A 206 -19.46 -13.54 -12.68
CA ASP A 206 -19.36 -14.60 -13.69
C ASP A 206 -18.45 -15.77 -13.23
N GLY A 207 -18.71 -16.29 -12.02
CA GLY A 207 -18.01 -17.47 -11.50
C GLY A 207 -16.55 -17.22 -11.11
N GLY A 208 -16.17 -15.95 -10.91
CA GLY A 208 -14.84 -15.56 -10.46
C GLY A 208 -13.80 -15.61 -11.57
N GLU A 209 -13.68 -14.52 -12.33
CA GLU A 209 -12.72 -14.35 -13.40
C GLU A 209 -11.72 -13.23 -13.06
N LEU A 210 -10.41 -13.51 -13.21
CA LEU A 210 -9.35 -12.51 -13.17
C LEU A 210 -8.78 -12.32 -14.58
N THR A 211 -8.79 -11.07 -15.05
CA THR A 211 -8.33 -10.66 -16.39
C THR A 211 -7.31 -9.54 -16.29
N VAL A 212 -6.30 -9.59 -17.16
CA VAL A 212 -5.21 -8.61 -17.27
C VAL A 212 -5.33 -7.80 -18.54
N TYR A 213 -5.02 -6.51 -18.44
CA TYR A 213 -4.91 -5.58 -19.55
C TYR A 213 -3.55 -4.87 -19.48
N ILE A 214 -2.94 -4.59 -20.62
CA ILE A 214 -1.76 -3.71 -20.74
C ILE A 214 -2.16 -2.52 -21.60
N ASN A 215 -2.04 -1.32 -21.05
CA ASN A 215 -2.43 -0.07 -21.71
C ASN A 215 -3.89 -0.09 -22.21
N GLY A 216 -4.78 -0.78 -21.48
CA GLY A 216 -6.18 -0.96 -21.85
C GLY A 216 -6.44 -2.07 -22.89
N PHE A 217 -5.40 -2.74 -23.39
CA PHE A 217 -5.51 -3.82 -24.37
C PHE A 217 -5.33 -5.19 -23.72
N PHE A 218 -6.12 -6.17 -24.16
CA PHE A 218 -5.97 -7.55 -23.73
C PHE A 218 -4.70 -8.15 -24.35
N PRO A 219 -3.72 -8.62 -23.55
CA PRO A 219 -2.44 -9.09 -24.05
C PRO A 219 -2.47 -10.52 -24.62
N GLY A 220 -3.65 -11.15 -24.73
CA GLY A 220 -3.79 -12.54 -25.18
C GLY A 220 -3.55 -13.58 -24.08
N VAL A 221 -3.45 -13.15 -22.81
CA VAL A 221 -3.26 -14.04 -21.66
C VAL A 221 -4.61 -14.57 -21.19
N GLU A 222 -4.79 -15.89 -21.17
CA GLU A 222 -6.07 -16.51 -20.79
C GLU A 222 -6.55 -16.05 -19.39
N PRO A 223 -7.81 -15.64 -19.24
CA PRO A 223 -8.37 -15.30 -17.94
C PRO A 223 -8.33 -16.49 -16.97
N ARG A 224 -8.09 -16.21 -15.69
CA ARG A 224 -8.17 -17.22 -14.63
C ARG A 224 -9.60 -17.27 -14.11
N ARG A 225 -10.24 -18.43 -14.21
CA ARG A 225 -11.64 -18.65 -13.81
C ARG A 225 -11.77 -19.50 -12.54
N GLY A 226 -12.98 -19.55 -11.97
CA GLY A 226 -13.30 -20.38 -10.80
C GLY A 226 -12.77 -19.80 -9.49
N LEU A 227 -12.59 -18.49 -9.43
CA LEU A 227 -12.11 -17.79 -8.24
C LEU A 227 -13.27 -17.57 -7.26
N SER A 228 -13.08 -17.97 -6.00
CA SER A 228 -14.11 -17.82 -4.96
C SER A 228 -13.48 -17.52 -3.61
N GLY A 229 -14.20 -16.77 -2.78
CA GLY A 229 -13.73 -16.31 -1.48
C GLY A 229 -13.12 -14.92 -1.54
N GLN A 230 -12.32 -14.59 -0.52
CA GLN A 230 -11.81 -13.25 -0.29
C GLN A 230 -10.38 -13.09 -0.86
N TYR A 231 -10.18 -12.07 -1.69
CA TYR A 231 -8.91 -11.80 -2.35
C TYR A 231 -8.43 -10.37 -2.13
N CYS A 232 -7.11 -10.17 -2.20
CA CYS A 232 -6.46 -8.87 -2.20
C CYS A 232 -5.60 -8.73 -3.47
N TRP A 233 -5.45 -7.50 -3.98
CA TRP A 233 -4.47 -7.21 -5.02
C TRP A 233 -3.05 -7.40 -4.49
N VAL A 234 -2.19 -7.97 -5.31
CA VAL A 234 -0.79 -8.24 -4.94
C VAL A 234 0.15 -7.91 -6.10
N VAL A 235 1.33 -7.42 -5.73
CA VAL A 235 2.45 -7.19 -6.65
C VAL A 235 3.70 -7.82 -6.05
N THR A 236 4.45 -8.54 -6.86
CA THR A 236 5.79 -9.02 -6.52
C THR A 236 6.78 -8.61 -7.61
N MET A 237 8.06 -8.55 -7.24
CA MET A 237 9.14 -8.25 -8.15
C MET A 237 10.17 -9.37 -8.03
N ASP A 238 10.44 -10.03 -9.15
CA ASP A 238 11.46 -11.07 -9.19
C ASP A 238 12.85 -10.44 -9.02
N HIS A 239 13.69 -11.08 -8.23
CA HIS A 239 15.08 -10.70 -8.05
C HIS A 239 15.91 -11.64 -8.92
N GLY A 240 16.23 -11.21 -10.15
CA GLY A 240 17.18 -11.94 -10.96
C GLY A 240 18.50 -12.12 -10.18
N ILE A 241 19.04 -13.33 -10.14
CA ILE A 241 20.38 -13.60 -9.60
C ILE A 241 21.39 -12.91 -10.52
N THR A 242 21.71 -11.65 -10.25
CA THR A 242 22.78 -10.96 -10.98
C THR A 242 24.11 -11.26 -10.30
N SER A 243 25.03 -11.86 -11.06
CA SER A 243 26.44 -12.05 -10.69
C SER A 243 27.02 -10.80 -9.99
N PRO A 244 27.88 -10.97 -8.96
CA PRO A 244 28.54 -9.87 -8.25
C PRO A 244 29.34 -8.93 -9.17
N ASP A 245 29.67 -9.34 -10.41
CA ASP A 245 30.56 -8.60 -11.31
C ASP A 245 29.89 -7.52 -12.16
N THR A 246 28.59 -7.24 -11.96
CA THR A 246 27.91 -6.14 -12.67
C THR A 246 27.88 -4.87 -11.82
N GLU A 247 28.91 -4.03 -12.01
CA GLU A 247 29.00 -2.71 -11.38
C GLU A 247 27.73 -1.86 -11.62
N ASN A 248 27.11 -1.44 -10.50
CA ASN A 248 26.44 -0.16 -10.27
C ASN A 248 25.37 0.37 -11.25
N ARG A 249 24.78 -0.44 -12.12
CA ARG A 249 23.58 0.00 -12.86
C ARG A 249 22.34 -0.30 -12.02
N GLY A 250 21.52 0.72 -11.75
CA GLY A 250 20.36 0.62 -10.87
C GLY A 250 19.21 -0.23 -11.44
N PHE A 251 19.33 -1.56 -11.36
CA PHE A 251 18.42 -2.59 -11.92
C PHE A 251 17.13 -2.81 -11.12
N SER A 252 16.61 -1.76 -10.50
CA SER A 252 15.45 -1.88 -9.65
C SER A 252 14.18 -1.55 -10.43
N SER A 253 13.27 -2.54 -10.55
CA SER A 253 11.91 -2.34 -11.05
C SER A 253 11.08 -1.58 -10.03
N SER A 254 10.14 -0.76 -10.51
CA SER A 254 9.29 0.05 -9.66
C SER A 254 7.93 0.28 -10.31
N ILE A 255 6.89 0.27 -9.51
CA ILE A 255 5.50 0.35 -9.94
C ILE A 255 4.67 1.14 -8.95
N ARG A 256 3.70 1.89 -9.47
CA ARG A 256 2.82 2.76 -8.68
C ARG A 256 1.36 2.45 -8.98
N ILE A 257 0.50 2.51 -7.97
CA ILE A 257 -0.96 2.44 -8.15
C ILE A 257 -1.44 3.74 -8.80
N LEU A 258 -2.14 3.65 -9.93
CA LEU A 258 -2.78 4.81 -10.58
C LEU A 258 -4.20 5.03 -10.08
N SER A 259 -5.00 3.98 -10.10
CA SER A 259 -6.42 4.06 -9.81
C SER A 259 -6.95 2.72 -9.29
N SER A 260 -8.09 2.78 -8.62
CA SER A 260 -8.86 1.61 -8.26
C SER A 260 -10.33 2.00 -8.18
N SER A 261 -11.23 1.16 -8.66
CA SER A 261 -12.67 1.38 -8.49
C SER A 261 -13.38 0.04 -8.27
N PRO A 262 -14.35 -0.05 -7.36
CA PRO A 262 -15.44 -0.99 -7.57
C PRO A 262 -16.18 -0.53 -8.84
N ILE A 263 -16.27 -1.40 -9.85
CA ILE A 263 -17.05 -1.10 -11.06
C ILE A 263 -18.51 -1.42 -10.76
#